data_AF-A0A9E1UUE6-F1
#
_entry.id   AF-A0A9E1UUE6-F1
#
_cell.length_a   1.000
_cell.length_b   1.000
_cell.length_c   1.000
_cell.angle_alpha   90.00
_cell.angle_beta   90.00
_cell.angle_gamma   90.00
#
_symmetry.space_group_name_H-M   'P 1'
#
loop_
_entity.id
_entity.type
_entity.pdbx_description
1 polymer ?
#
loop_
_entity_poly.entity_id
_entity_poly.type
_entity_poly.pdbx_seq_one_letter_code
_entity_poly.pdbx_strand_id
1 'polypeptide(L)'
;MPELDLSTTYLGLALRNPLIVGSGPLTDSVAGVKQCAEAGAGAVVLKSLFEEEIRADADQMSDTLSEAAAWHSEVYEYLQADIGMRYGPRKYLEMVTGAAA
;
A
#
# COMPACT_ATOMS: atom_id res chain seq x y z
N MET A 1 -30.33 21.08 -21.11
CA MET A 1 -29.91 21.23 -19.70
C MET A 1 -28.48 21.70 -19.72
N PRO A 2 -28.06 22.69 -18.91
CA PRO A 2 -26.64 23.02 -18.82
C PRO A 2 -25.87 21.78 -18.36
N GLU A 3 -24.66 21.61 -18.88
CA GLU A 3 -23.77 20.53 -18.51
C GLU A 3 -23.37 20.71 -17.03
N LEU A 4 -23.58 19.68 -16.20
CA LEU A 4 -23.33 19.74 -14.77
C LEU A 4 -21.86 19.44 -14.50
N ASP A 5 -21.09 20.45 -14.07
CA ASP A 5 -19.72 20.25 -13.60
C ASP A 5 -19.74 19.66 -12.18
N LEU A 6 -19.12 18.49 -12.03
CA LEU A 6 -18.95 17.82 -10.74
C LEU A 6 -17.56 18.01 -10.14
N SER A 7 -16.66 18.72 -10.82
CA SER A 7 -15.29 18.93 -10.35
C SER A 7 -15.26 19.54 -8.93
N THR A 8 -14.29 19.11 -8.12
CA THR A 8 -14.18 19.55 -6.72
C THR A 8 -12.73 19.60 -6.27
N THR A 9 -12.48 20.33 -5.20
CA THR A 9 -11.18 20.32 -4.50
C THR A 9 -11.35 19.67 -3.15
N TYR A 10 -10.57 18.61 -2.89
CA TYR A 10 -10.57 17.91 -1.60
C TYR A 10 -9.15 17.79 -1.08
N LEU A 11 -8.89 18.31 0.13
CA LEU A 11 -7.55 18.34 0.75
C LEU A 11 -6.44 18.92 -0.15
N GLY A 12 -6.79 19.90 -0.99
CA GLY A 12 -5.86 20.51 -1.94
C GLY A 12 -5.67 19.74 -3.25
N LEU A 13 -6.35 18.61 -3.43
CA LEU A 13 -6.36 17.83 -4.67
C LEU A 13 -7.54 18.22 -5.54
N ALA A 14 -7.28 18.48 -6.83
CA ALA A 14 -8.34 18.67 -7.82
C ALA A 14 -8.87 17.31 -8.29
N LEU A 15 -10.15 17.05 -8.08
CA LEU A 15 -10.83 15.82 -8.45
C LEU A 15 -11.87 16.10 -9.56
N ARG A 16 -11.99 15.17 -10.51
CA ARG A 16 -13.00 15.23 -11.58
C ARG A 16 -14.45 15.16 -11.08
N ASN A 17 -14.67 14.60 -9.89
CA ASN A 17 -15.96 14.51 -9.21
C ASN A 17 -15.76 14.19 -7.70
N PRO A 18 -16.78 14.35 -6.85
CA PRO A 18 -16.68 14.07 -5.41
C PRO A 18 -16.83 12.57 -5.04
N LEU A 19 -16.85 11.66 -6.02
CA LEU A 19 -17.05 10.23 -5.74
C LEU A 19 -15.71 9.57 -5.39
N ILE A 20 -15.63 9.04 -4.17
CA ILE A 20 -14.45 8.36 -3.65
C ILE A 20 -14.81 6.91 -3.37
N VAL A 21 -14.02 5.98 -3.92
CA VAL A 21 -14.20 4.54 -3.63
C VAL A 21 -13.60 4.23 -2.27
N GLY A 22 -14.42 3.74 -1.36
CA GLY A 22 -13.98 3.34 -0.02
C GLY A 22 -13.03 2.14 -0.03
N SER A 23 -12.32 1.95 1.07
CA SER A 23 -11.42 0.82 1.26
C SER A 23 -12.16 -0.51 1.15
N GLY A 24 -11.70 -1.41 0.29
CA GLY A 24 -12.42 -2.64 -0.03
C GLY A 24 -11.64 -3.56 -0.98
N PRO A 25 -12.27 -4.63 -1.50
CA PRO A 25 -11.60 -5.58 -2.40
C PRO A 25 -11.08 -4.95 -3.69
N LEU A 26 -11.76 -3.91 -4.19
CA LEU A 26 -11.35 -3.20 -5.41
C LEU A 26 -10.13 -2.30 -5.20
N THR A 27 -9.84 -1.89 -3.97
CA THR A 27 -8.72 -0.98 -3.67
C THR A 27 -7.52 -1.72 -3.08
N ASP A 28 -7.49 -3.05 -3.19
CA ASP A 28 -6.44 -3.94 -2.68
C ASP A 28 -5.42 -4.38 -3.75
N SER A 29 -5.60 -3.93 -4.99
CA SER A 29 -4.66 -4.22 -6.08
C SER A 29 -4.57 -3.06 -7.05
N VAL A 30 -3.41 -2.94 -7.71
CA VAL A 30 -3.19 -1.93 -8.76
C VAL A 30 -4.24 -2.05 -9.86
N ALA A 31 -4.57 -3.27 -10.29
CA ALA A 31 -5.57 -3.51 -11.32
C ALA A 31 -6.96 -3.00 -10.89
N GLY A 32 -7.37 -3.28 -9.65
CA GLY A 32 -8.65 -2.81 -9.12
C GLY A 32 -8.70 -1.28 -8.98
N VAL A 33 -7.61 -0.66 -8.52
CA VAL A 33 -7.51 0.82 -8.45
C VAL A 33 -7.63 1.44 -9.85
N LYS A 34 -6.96 0.87 -10.85
CA LYS A 34 -7.09 1.32 -12.25
C LYS A 34 -8.51 1.18 -12.77
N GLN A 35 -9.18 0.06 -12.49
CA GLN A 35 -10.59 -0.13 -12.84
C GLN A 35 -11.49 0.92 -12.18
N CYS A 36 -11.26 1.28 -10.92
CA CYS A 36 -12.02 2.36 -10.27
C CYS A 36 -11.83 3.71 -10.96
N ALA A 37 -10.59 4.04 -11.35
CA ALA A 37 -10.29 5.28 -12.07
C ALA A 37 -10.96 5.31 -13.46
N GLU A 38 -10.83 4.22 -14.22
CA GLU A 38 -11.49 4.02 -15.52
C GLU A 38 -13.02 4.12 -15.42
N ALA A 39 -13.60 3.56 -14.36
CA ALA A 39 -15.04 3.56 -14.11
C ALA A 39 -15.61 4.94 -13.74
N GLY A 40 -14.78 5.92 -13.37
CA GLY A 40 -15.31 7.23 -13.01
C GLY A 40 -14.80 7.84 -11.72
N ALA A 41 -14.12 7.09 -10.86
CA ALA A 41 -13.83 7.54 -9.51
C ALA A 41 -12.99 8.82 -9.50
N GLY A 42 -13.32 9.76 -8.62
CA GLY A 42 -12.52 10.94 -8.35
C GLY A 42 -11.28 10.60 -7.53
N ALA A 43 -11.41 9.67 -6.57
CA ALA A 43 -10.29 9.12 -5.79
C ALA A 43 -10.62 7.71 -5.25
N VAL A 44 -9.63 7.05 -4.66
CA VAL A 44 -9.78 5.76 -3.98
C VAL A 44 -9.13 5.81 -2.60
N VAL A 45 -9.69 5.05 -1.65
CA VAL A 45 -9.08 4.80 -0.34
C VAL A 45 -8.48 3.41 -0.34
N LEU A 46 -7.18 3.31 -0.13
CA LEU A 46 -6.45 2.04 -0.10
C LEU A 46 -6.72 1.28 1.19
N LYS A 47 -6.18 0.06 1.31
CA LYS A 47 -6.17 -0.66 2.59
C LYS A 47 -5.44 0.14 3.65
N SER A 48 -5.91 0.03 4.89
CA SER A 48 -5.21 0.58 6.04
C SER A 48 -3.85 -0.08 6.18
N LEU A 49 -2.85 0.71 6.56
CA LEU A 49 -1.52 0.22 6.91
C LEU A 49 -1.37 0.33 8.42
N PHE A 50 -1.35 -0.81 9.11
CA PHE A 50 -1.18 -0.86 10.57
C PHE A 50 0.26 -1.27 10.93
N GLU A 51 0.80 -0.67 11.99
CA GLU A 51 2.17 -0.95 12.43
C GLU A 51 2.32 -2.39 12.91
N GLU A 52 1.27 -2.93 13.51
CA GLU A 52 1.20 -4.29 14.01
C GLU A 52 1.35 -5.32 12.89
N GLU A 53 0.73 -5.07 11.74
CA GLU A 53 0.87 -5.93 10.55
C GLU A 53 2.29 -5.85 9.99
N ILE A 54 2.87 -4.65 9.93
CA ILE A 54 4.27 -4.46 9.50
C ILE A 54 5.23 -5.21 10.43
N ARG A 55 5.05 -5.11 11.75
CA ARG A 55 5.90 -5.80 12.73
C ARG A 55 5.71 -7.31 12.66
N ALA A 56 4.49 -7.81 12.53
CA ALA A 56 4.21 -9.23 12.41
C ALA A 56 4.86 -9.84 11.15
N ASP A 57 4.74 -9.17 9.99
CA ASP A 57 5.38 -9.59 8.73
C ASP A 57 6.92 -9.58 8.86
N ALA A 58 7.47 -8.57 9.54
CA ALA A 58 8.90 -8.45 9.82
C ALA A 58 9.42 -9.57 10.73
N ASP A 59 8.71 -9.86 11.81
CA ASP A 59 9.06 -10.91 12.77
C ASP A 59 9.00 -12.29 12.10
N GLN A 60 7.95 -12.57 11.32
CA GLN A 60 7.85 -13.82 10.57
C GLN A 60 8.99 -13.99 9.55
N MET A 61 9.38 -12.90 8.87
CA MET A 61 10.52 -12.92 7.96
C MET A 61 11.83 -13.17 8.71
N SER A 62 12.01 -12.52 9.87
CA SER A 62 13.17 -12.72 10.74
C SER A 62 13.28 -14.18 11.22
N ASP A 63 12.17 -14.79 11.63
CA ASP A 63 12.14 -16.19 12.07
C ASP A 63 12.53 -17.14 10.92
N THR A 64 11.96 -16.93 9.73
CA THR A 64 12.29 -17.72 8.53
C THR A 64 13.78 -17.60 8.17
N LEU A 65 14.33 -16.39 8.26
CA LEU A 65 15.73 -16.11 7.97
C LEU A 65 16.67 -16.66 9.06
N SER A 66 16.25 -16.63 10.33
CA SER A 66 16.97 -17.22 11.47
C SER A 66 17.20 -18.71 11.28
N GLU A 67 16.16 -19.45 10.90
CA GLU A 67 16.24 -20.87 10.59
C GLU A 67 17.24 -21.15 9.44
N ALA A 68 17.26 -20.28 8.42
CA ALA A 68 18.18 -20.40 7.28
C ALA A 68 19.63 -19.99 7.64
N ALA A 69 19.80 -18.99 8.51
CA ALA A 69 21.09 -18.41 8.89
C ALA A 69 21.76 -19.09 10.10
N ALA A 70 21.15 -20.14 10.66
CA ALA A 70 21.68 -20.91 11.80
C ALA A 70 23.13 -21.44 11.63
N TRP A 71 23.68 -21.38 10.41
CA TRP A 71 25.04 -21.82 10.06
C TRP A 71 26.09 -20.68 10.06
N HIS A 72 25.69 -19.40 10.12
CA HIS A 72 26.60 -18.24 10.08
C HIS A 72 26.14 -17.07 10.97
N SER A 73 26.79 -16.89 12.13
CA SER A 73 26.41 -15.90 13.15
C SER A 73 26.47 -14.44 12.70
N GLU A 74 27.37 -14.09 11.78
CA GLU A 74 27.52 -12.71 11.27
C GLU A 74 26.38 -12.30 10.33
N VAL A 75 25.80 -13.29 9.64
CA VAL A 75 24.65 -13.09 8.76
C VAL A 75 23.39 -12.84 9.60
N TYR A 76 23.26 -13.51 10.73
CA TYR A 76 22.13 -13.36 11.64
C TYR A 76 21.98 -11.93 12.21
N GLU A 77 23.09 -11.34 12.67
CA GLU A 77 23.09 -10.01 13.29
C GLU A 77 22.71 -8.89 12.30
N TYR A 78 23.16 -9.01 11.04
CA TYR A 78 22.79 -8.08 9.96
C TYR A 78 21.30 -8.18 9.59
N LEU A 79 20.75 -9.40 9.55
CA LEU A 79 19.36 -9.62 9.16
C LEU A 79 18.35 -9.11 10.22
N GLN A 80 18.68 -9.21 11.51
CA GLN A 80 17.79 -8.73 12.58
C GLN A 80 17.76 -7.19 12.72
N ALA A 81 18.87 -6.50 12.53
CA ALA A 81 18.97 -5.09 12.90
C ALA A 81 18.22 -4.12 11.97
N ASP A 82 17.98 -4.49 10.70
CA ASP A 82 17.60 -3.51 9.67
C ASP A 82 16.48 -3.95 8.70
N ILE A 83 16.06 -5.22 8.72
CA ILE A 83 15.14 -5.75 7.70
C ILE A 83 13.68 -5.40 7.99
N GLY A 84 13.22 -5.58 9.22
CA GLY A 84 11.81 -5.46 9.55
C GLY A 84 11.19 -4.11 9.18
N MET A 85 11.83 -3.03 9.58
CA MET A 85 11.33 -1.67 9.32
C MET A 85 11.58 -1.19 7.89
N ARG A 86 12.59 -1.72 7.19
CA ARG A 86 12.87 -1.36 5.78
C ARG A 86 11.95 -2.07 4.80
N TYR A 87 11.60 -3.33 5.06
CA TYR A 87 10.82 -4.16 4.15
C TYR A 87 9.33 -4.19 4.49
N GLY A 88 8.95 -3.97 5.75
CA GLY A 88 7.56 -3.95 6.19
C GLY A 88 6.61 -3.12 5.32
N PRO A 89 6.85 -1.82 5.09
CA PRO A 89 5.97 -0.99 4.27
C PRO A 89 6.19 -1.17 2.77
N ARG A 90 7.16 -1.98 2.34
CA ARG A 90 7.59 -2.03 0.92
C ARG A 90 6.46 -2.46 0.00
N LYS A 91 5.72 -3.52 0.36
CA LYS A 91 4.58 -4.01 -0.41
C LYS A 91 3.50 -2.95 -0.58
N TYR A 92 3.26 -2.16 0.47
CA TYR A 92 2.33 -1.04 0.43
C TYR A 92 2.82 0.07 -0.52
N LEU A 93 4.11 0.44 -0.42
CA LEU A 93 4.71 1.44 -1.30
C LEU A 93 4.72 1.00 -2.78
N GLU A 94 4.96 -0.28 -3.06
CA GLU A 94 4.88 -0.85 -4.41
C GLU A 94 3.45 -0.75 -4.97
N MET A 95 2.43 -1.02 -4.13
CA MET A 95 1.03 -0.85 -4.52
C MET A 95 0.68 0.62 -4.81
N VAL A 96 1.10 1.57 -3.97
CA VAL A 96 0.89 3.00 -4.19
C VAL A 96 1.59 3.45 -5.48
N THR A 97 2.84 3.06 -5.67
CA THR A 97 3.63 3.44 -6.86
C THR A 97 3.03 2.85 -8.13
N GLY A 98 2.61 1.58 -8.11
CA GLY A 98 1.99 0.93 -9.26
C GLY A 98 0.61 1.49 -9.62
N ALA A 99 -0.14 1.99 -8.63
CA ALA A 99 -1.42 2.64 -8.84
C ALA A 99 -1.29 4.08 -9.39
N ALA A 100 -0.17 4.76 -9.09
CA ALA A 100 0.12 6.11 -9.56
C ALA A 100 0.65 6.17 -11.02
N ALA A 101 1.07 5.04 -11.58
CA ALA A 101 1.64 4.90 -12.93
C ALA A 101 0.56 4.54 -13.98
#